data_AF-A0A529N218-F1
#
_entry.id   AF-A0A529N218-F1
#
_cell.length_a   1.000
_cell.length_b   1.000
_cell.length_c   1.000
_cell.angle_alpha   90.00
_cell.angle_beta   90.00
_cell.angle_gamma   90.00
#
_symmetry.space_group_name_H-M   'P 1'
#
loop_
_entity.id
_entity.type
_entity.pdbx_description
1 polymer ?
#
loop_
_entity_poly.entity_id
_entity_poly.type
_entity_poly.pdbx_seq_one_letter_code
_entity_poly.pdbx_strand_id
1 'polypeptide(L)'
;DEKPFIDAVLERPGLDSTLISVGNYAPFAEFERILEEQEGTFLAPGLSLTRSIYRTAGAQRMKVLLDGHGGDEVVSQGHGHLHELADAGRWMELWRELRGASNTYGDGMLGMYFKFLTVYGPAWRIAKLRGMANRVLGRPR
;
A
#
# COMPACT_ATOMS: atom_id res chain seq x y z
N ASP A 1 8.59 -5.42 -9.43
CA ASP A 1 9.75 -4.81 -10.09
C ASP A 1 9.41 -3.35 -10.33
N GLU A 2 10.25 -2.44 -9.86
CA GLU A 2 10.03 -0.99 -9.94
C GLU A 2 10.55 -0.38 -11.25
N LYS A 3 11.34 -1.14 -12.02
CA LYS A 3 12.06 -0.64 -13.19
C LYS A 3 11.18 0.11 -14.22
N PRO A 4 9.97 -0.34 -14.58
CA PRO A 4 9.11 0.41 -15.51
C PRO A 4 8.74 1.81 -15.00
N PHE A 5 8.55 1.98 -13.70
CA PHE A 5 8.22 3.27 -13.10
C PHE A 5 9.43 4.19 -13.03
N ILE A 6 10.61 3.63 -12.76
CA ILE A 6 11.89 4.37 -12.78
C ILE A 6 12.18 4.85 -14.20
N ASP A 7 12.08 3.96 -15.19
CA ASP A 7 12.36 4.28 -16.60
C ASP A 7 11.47 5.43 -17.11
N ALA A 8 10.18 5.42 -16.77
CA ALA A 8 9.25 6.50 -17.11
C ALA A 8 9.63 7.87 -16.49
N VAL A 9 10.34 7.89 -15.37
CA VAL A 9 10.88 9.13 -14.78
C VAL A 9 12.16 9.55 -15.51
N LEU A 10 13.04 8.60 -15.83
CA LEU A 10 14.34 8.84 -16.49
C LEU A 10 14.20 9.28 -17.95
N GLU A 11 13.08 8.98 -18.61
CA GLU A 11 12.76 9.50 -19.95
C GLU A 11 12.62 11.03 -19.99
N ARG A 12 12.47 11.69 -18.82
CA ARG A 12 12.37 13.15 -18.74
C ARG A 12 13.76 13.79 -18.88
N PRO A 13 13.90 14.82 -19.73
CA PRO A 13 15.17 15.52 -19.89
C PRO A 13 15.56 16.30 -18.62
N GLY A 14 16.86 16.47 -18.41
CA GLY A 14 17.40 17.30 -17.31
C GLY A 14 17.62 16.56 -15.98
N LEU A 15 17.56 15.22 -15.98
CA LEU A 15 17.90 14.39 -14.84
C LEU A 15 19.31 13.81 -14.99
N ASP A 16 20.18 14.06 -14.01
CA ASP A 16 21.44 13.32 -13.83
C ASP A 16 21.18 12.17 -12.86
N SER A 17 21.04 10.96 -13.40
CA SER A 17 20.56 9.80 -12.65
C SER A 17 21.67 8.83 -12.28
N THR A 18 21.67 8.37 -11.02
CA THR A 18 22.48 7.24 -10.59
C THR A 18 21.59 6.02 -10.36
N LEU A 19 21.78 4.96 -11.16
CA LEU A 19 21.11 3.68 -10.95
C LEU A 19 21.87 2.83 -9.93
N ILE A 20 21.17 2.37 -8.88
CA ILE A 20 21.73 1.51 -7.84
C ILE A 20 21.27 0.07 -8.10
N SER A 21 22.21 -0.82 -8.38
CA SER A 21 21.90 -2.24 -8.61
C SER A 21 21.62 -2.97 -7.30
N VAL A 22 20.55 -3.77 -7.30
CA VAL A 22 20.08 -4.54 -6.13
C VAL A 22 20.17 -6.05 -6.37
N GLY A 23 20.85 -6.50 -7.43
CA GLY A 23 20.90 -7.92 -7.82
C GLY A 23 21.58 -8.85 -6.80
N ASN A 24 22.52 -8.31 -6.01
CA ASN A 24 23.22 -9.05 -4.95
C ASN A 24 22.76 -8.60 -3.55
N TYR A 25 21.49 -8.21 -3.42
CA TYR A 25 20.93 -7.70 -2.17
C TYR A 25 20.94 -8.78 -1.07
N ALA A 26 21.64 -8.48 0.02
CA ALA A 26 21.72 -9.32 1.20
C ALA A 26 21.01 -8.61 2.39
N PRO A 27 19.69 -8.81 2.58
CA PRO A 27 18.88 -8.02 3.52
C PRO A 27 19.34 -8.09 4.97
N PHE A 28 20.03 -9.18 5.34
CA PHE A 28 20.51 -9.44 6.70
C PHE A 28 22.00 -9.16 6.90
N ALA A 29 22.74 -8.73 5.88
CA ALA A 29 24.20 -8.55 5.99
C ALA A 29 24.62 -7.49 7.03
N GLU A 30 23.74 -6.53 7.35
CA GLU A 30 23.97 -5.50 8.37
C GLU A 30 22.85 -5.49 9.43
N PHE A 31 22.20 -6.63 9.68
CA PHE A 31 20.97 -6.66 10.49
C PHE A 31 21.19 -6.15 11.92
N GLU A 32 22.28 -6.55 12.58
CA GLU A 32 22.63 -6.12 13.93
C GLU A 32 22.82 -4.61 14.01
N ARG A 33 23.54 -4.03 13.05
CA ARG A 33 23.75 -2.59 12.96
C ARG A 33 22.44 -1.84 12.74
N ILE A 34 21.55 -2.39 11.90
CA ILE A 34 20.23 -1.78 11.68
C ILE A 34 19.41 -1.83 12.97
N LEU A 35 19.44 -2.95 13.69
CA LEU A 35 18.74 -3.10 14.97
C LEU A 35 19.22 -2.07 16.01
N GLU A 36 20.53 -1.85 16.10
CA GLU A 36 21.13 -0.82 16.96
C GLU A 36 20.67 0.59 16.56
N GLU A 37 20.74 0.94 15.27
CA GLU A 37 20.33 2.26 14.77
C GLU A 37 18.82 2.52 14.86
N GLN A 38 18.00 1.46 14.87
CA GLN A 38 16.56 1.55 15.13
C GLN A 38 16.21 1.51 16.62
N GLU A 39 17.21 1.41 17.50
CA GLU A 39 17.05 1.31 18.95
C GLU A 39 16.15 0.13 19.38
N GLY A 40 16.11 -0.94 18.58
CA GLY A 40 15.29 -2.13 18.83
C GLY A 40 14.59 -2.70 17.59
N THR A 41 13.58 -3.54 17.84
CA THR A 41 12.82 -4.22 16.78
C THR A 41 12.02 -3.23 15.93
N PHE A 42 12.08 -3.40 14.61
CA PHE A 42 11.43 -2.51 13.64
C PHE A 42 10.56 -3.28 12.63
N LEU A 43 9.55 -2.61 12.10
CA LEU A 43 8.69 -3.14 11.02
C LEU A 43 8.91 -2.33 9.73
N ALA A 44 10.08 -2.51 9.13
CA ALA A 44 10.48 -1.82 7.91
C ALA A 44 11.24 -2.77 6.97
N PRO A 45 10.54 -3.68 6.27
CA PRO A 45 11.16 -4.71 5.44
C PRO A 45 12.00 -4.16 4.27
N GLY A 46 11.74 -2.91 3.84
CA GLY A 46 12.54 -2.22 2.82
C GLY A 46 13.76 -1.47 3.36
N LEU A 47 13.94 -1.37 4.68
CA LEU A 47 14.94 -0.46 5.27
C LEU A 47 16.38 -0.78 4.84
N SER A 48 16.77 -2.06 4.83
CA SER A 48 18.11 -2.47 4.40
C SER A 48 18.39 -2.15 2.93
N LEU A 49 17.36 -2.14 2.08
CA LEU A 49 17.46 -1.72 0.69
C LEU A 49 17.65 -0.21 0.59
N THR A 50 16.83 0.58 1.29
CA THR A 50 16.90 2.05 1.30
C THR A 50 18.25 2.58 1.80
N ARG A 51 18.93 1.87 2.70
CA ARG A 51 20.30 2.22 3.13
C ARG A 51 21.30 2.32 1.98
N SER A 52 21.12 1.55 0.91
CA SER A 52 21.98 1.64 -0.27
C SER A 52 21.89 3.01 -0.95
N ILE A 53 20.72 3.64 -0.90
CA ILE A 53 20.48 5.00 -1.41
C ILE A 53 21.27 6.00 -0.57
N TYR A 54 21.16 5.93 0.76
CA TYR A 54 21.87 6.84 1.67
C TYR A 54 23.39 6.71 1.54
N ARG A 55 23.92 5.49 1.42
CA ARG A 55 25.37 5.27 1.20
C ARG A 55 25.83 5.87 -0.13
N THR A 56 25.07 5.66 -1.20
CA THR A 56 25.40 6.20 -2.52
C THR A 56 25.37 7.73 -2.51
N ALA A 57 24.32 8.32 -1.92
CA ALA A 57 24.19 9.76 -1.76
C ALA A 57 25.36 10.36 -0.96
N GLY A 58 25.72 9.72 0.17
CA GLY A 58 26.85 10.13 1.00
C GLY A 58 28.19 10.04 0.26
N ALA A 59 28.43 8.97 -0.51
CA ALA A 59 29.62 8.81 -1.34
C ALA A 59 29.72 9.89 -2.44
N GLN A 60 28.58 10.35 -2.96
CA GLN A 60 28.48 11.46 -3.91
C GLN A 60 28.47 12.84 -3.24
N ARG A 61 28.65 12.91 -1.91
CA ARG A 61 28.63 14.15 -1.12
C ARG A 61 27.33 14.94 -1.24
N MET A 62 26.21 14.26 -1.50
CA MET A 62 24.89 14.85 -1.45
C MET A 62 24.58 15.28 -0.01
N LYS A 63 24.13 16.53 0.15
CA LYS A 63 23.78 17.09 1.47
C LYS A 63 22.29 16.99 1.78
N VAL A 64 21.47 16.91 0.73
CA VAL A 64 20.01 16.89 0.82
C VAL A 64 19.52 15.74 -0.03
N LEU A 65 18.65 14.93 0.55
CA LEU A 65 17.91 13.88 -0.14
C LEU A 65 16.43 14.12 0.12
N LEU A 66 15.63 14.11 -0.94
CA LEU A 66 14.18 14.20 -0.87
C LEU A 66 13.62 12.84 -1.29
N ASP A 67 12.73 12.28 -0.48
CA ASP A 67 12.03 11.04 -0.79
C ASP A 67 10.51 11.24 -0.73
N GLY A 68 9.78 10.23 -1.20
CA GLY A 68 8.32 10.18 -1.17
C GLY A 68 7.74 9.47 0.05
N HIS A 69 8.51 9.30 1.13
CA HIS A 69 8.02 8.64 2.35
C HIS A 69 6.83 9.42 2.92
N GLY A 70 5.79 8.72 3.38
CA GLY A 70 4.56 9.36 3.84
C GLY A 70 3.54 9.67 2.73
N GLY A 71 3.90 9.49 1.46
CA GLY A 71 3.07 9.89 0.33
C GLY A 71 1.76 9.10 0.22
N ASP A 72 1.80 7.80 0.49
CA ASP A 72 0.62 6.94 0.45
C ASP A 72 -0.32 7.18 1.64
N GLU A 73 0.20 7.60 2.79
CA GLU A 73 -0.59 8.06 3.94
C GLU A 73 -1.30 9.37 3.64
N VAL A 74 -0.68 10.28 2.88
CA VAL A 74 -1.33 11.54 2.50
C VAL A 74 -2.39 11.32 1.43
N VAL A 75 -2.10 10.52 0.40
CA VAL A 75 -2.99 10.38 -0.77
C VAL A 75 -4.09 9.35 -0.55
N SER A 76 -3.81 8.28 0.20
CA SER A 76 -4.72 7.14 0.37
C SER A 76 -4.97 6.74 1.82
N GLN A 77 -4.44 7.50 2.79
CA GLN A 77 -4.45 7.16 4.22
C GLN A 77 -3.90 5.76 4.48
N GLY A 78 -2.88 5.33 3.73
CA GLY A 78 -2.26 4.02 3.89
C GLY A 78 -3.27 2.89 3.82
N HIS A 79 -4.27 2.98 2.92
CA HIS A 79 -5.44 2.10 2.68
C HIS A 79 -6.76 2.52 3.37
N GLY A 80 -6.77 3.51 4.25
CA GLY A 80 -7.99 4.00 4.93
C GLY A 80 -9.10 4.40 3.95
N HIS A 81 -8.75 5.01 2.82
CA HIS A 81 -9.72 5.48 1.83
C HIS A 81 -10.59 4.35 1.24
N LEU A 82 -10.02 3.17 0.99
CA LEU A 82 -10.78 2.02 0.47
C LEU A 82 -11.80 1.52 1.49
N HIS A 83 -11.43 1.54 2.77
CA HIS A 83 -12.33 1.18 3.87
C HIS A 83 -13.44 2.23 4.06
N GLU A 84 -13.15 3.52 3.92
CA GLU A 84 -14.17 4.59 3.93
C GLU A 84 -15.18 4.43 2.80
N LEU A 85 -14.72 4.17 1.57
CA LEU A 85 -15.60 3.93 0.42
C LEU A 85 -16.50 2.71 0.66
N ALA A 86 -15.95 1.63 1.22
CA ALA A 86 -16.69 0.43 1.54
C ALA A 86 -17.74 0.65 2.63
N ASP A 87 -17.38 1.34 3.72
CA ASP A 87 -18.31 1.63 4.83
C ASP A 87 -19.45 2.59 4.41
N ALA A 88 -19.12 3.57 3.58
CA ALA A 88 -20.08 4.49 2.96
C ALA A 88 -20.95 3.81 1.87
N GLY A 89 -20.65 2.57 1.47
CA GLY A 89 -21.38 1.84 0.44
C GLY A 89 -21.15 2.35 -0.99
N ARG A 90 -20.06 3.08 -1.24
CA ARG A 90 -19.67 3.64 -2.54
C ARG A 90 -18.97 2.59 -3.41
N TRP A 91 -19.65 1.48 -3.67
CA TRP A 91 -19.08 0.27 -4.28
C TRP A 91 -18.49 0.47 -5.69
N MET A 92 -19.09 1.34 -6.51
CA MET A 92 -18.57 1.64 -7.85
C MET A 92 -17.25 2.42 -7.81
N GLU A 93 -17.10 3.29 -6.83
CA GLU A 93 -15.88 4.07 -6.65
C GLU A 93 -14.78 3.21 -6.04
N LEU A 94 -15.13 2.38 -5.04
CA LEU A 94 -14.23 1.35 -4.51
C LEU A 94 -13.71 0.43 -5.61
N TRP A 95 -14.56 0.00 -6.55
CA TRP A 95 -14.17 -0.80 -7.70
C TRP A 95 -13.14 -0.08 -8.60
N ARG A 96 -13.32 1.22 -8.83
CA ARG A 96 -12.39 2.02 -9.64
C ARG A 96 -11.04 2.19 -8.94
N GLU A 97 -11.05 2.52 -7.65
CA GLU A 97 -9.82 2.67 -6.86
C GLU A 97 -9.06 1.35 -6.72
N LEU A 98 -9.78 0.23 -6.48
CA LEU A 98 -9.19 -1.11 -6.44
C LEU A 98 -8.57 -1.54 -7.77
N ARG A 99 -9.10 -1.09 -8.91
CA ARG A 99 -8.51 -1.36 -10.22
C ARG A 99 -7.17 -0.62 -10.39
N GLY A 100 -7.07 0.60 -9.87
CA GLY A 100 -5.81 1.33 -9.80
C GLY A 100 -4.80 0.62 -8.89
N ALA A 101 -5.24 0.26 -7.68
CA ALA A 101 -4.42 -0.41 -6.68
C ALA A 101 -3.96 -1.82 -7.11
N SER A 102 -4.81 -2.61 -7.79
CA SER A 102 -4.47 -3.97 -8.23
C SER A 102 -3.29 -4.01 -9.20
N ASN A 103 -3.10 -2.96 -9.99
CA ASN A 103 -1.94 -2.84 -10.88
C ASN A 103 -0.63 -2.60 -10.12
N THR A 104 -0.71 -2.07 -8.90
CA THR A 104 0.44 -1.79 -8.04
C THR A 104 0.80 -2.98 -7.15
N TYR A 105 -0.19 -3.67 -6.59
CA TYR A 105 0.03 -4.72 -5.57
C TYR A 105 0.05 -6.16 -6.11
N GLY A 106 -0.29 -6.39 -7.39
CA GLY A 106 -0.25 -7.73 -8.00
C GLY A 106 -1.34 -8.69 -7.51
N ASP A 107 -2.21 -8.25 -6.60
CA ASP A 107 -3.38 -8.99 -6.14
C ASP A 107 -4.51 -8.98 -7.18
N GLY A 108 -5.22 -10.11 -7.27
CA GLY A 108 -6.39 -10.23 -8.13
C GLY A 108 -7.49 -9.27 -7.67
N MET A 109 -7.81 -8.28 -8.51
CA MET A 109 -8.82 -7.25 -8.26
C MET A 109 -10.15 -7.81 -7.71
N LEU A 110 -10.62 -8.91 -8.30
CA LEU A 110 -11.85 -9.59 -7.86
C LEU A 110 -11.72 -10.12 -6.42
N GLY A 111 -10.57 -10.71 -6.06
CA GLY A 111 -10.31 -11.20 -4.72
C GLY A 111 -10.35 -10.08 -3.68
N MET A 112 -9.71 -8.94 -3.99
CA MET A 112 -9.77 -7.76 -3.11
C MET A 112 -11.20 -7.23 -2.98
N TYR A 113 -11.93 -7.11 -4.09
CA TYR A 113 -13.31 -6.64 -4.07
C TYR A 113 -14.23 -7.58 -3.26
N PHE A 114 -14.09 -8.90 -3.42
CA PHE A 114 -14.83 -9.88 -2.62
C PHE A 114 -14.50 -9.78 -1.13
N LYS A 115 -13.25 -9.52 -0.76
CA LYS A 115 -12.85 -9.29 0.63
C LYS A 115 -13.55 -8.06 1.23
N PHE A 116 -13.72 -6.98 0.47
CA PHE A 116 -14.51 -5.84 0.93
C PHE A 116 -16.01 -6.17 1.04
N LEU A 117 -16.56 -6.96 0.12
CA LEU A 117 -17.95 -7.41 0.19
C LEU A 117 -18.22 -8.35 1.39
N THR A 118 -17.27 -9.18 1.80
CA THR A 118 -17.48 -10.06 2.96
C THR A 118 -17.47 -9.29 4.27
N VAL A 119 -16.68 -8.21 4.36
CA VAL A 119 -16.55 -7.38 5.58
C VAL A 119 -17.61 -6.29 5.64
N TYR A 120 -17.82 -5.54 4.56
CA TYR A 120 -18.68 -4.35 4.51
C TYR A 120 -19.97 -4.56 3.71
N GLY A 121 -20.12 -5.70 3.05
CA GLY A 121 -21.17 -5.92 2.07
C GLY A 121 -22.59 -5.87 2.67
N PRO A 122 -23.57 -5.64 1.80
CA PRO A 122 -24.94 -5.41 2.23
C PRO A 122 -25.61 -6.67 2.80
N ALA A 123 -25.03 -7.86 2.63
CA ALA A 123 -25.62 -9.13 3.03
C ALA A 123 -26.04 -9.15 4.52
N TRP A 124 -25.17 -8.68 5.43
CA TRP A 124 -25.51 -8.61 6.86
C TRP A 124 -26.57 -7.52 7.15
N ARG A 125 -26.54 -6.40 6.41
CA ARG A 125 -27.48 -5.26 6.60
C ARG A 125 -28.87 -5.65 6.10
N ILE A 126 -28.95 -6.33 4.97
CA ILE A 126 -30.17 -6.91 4.39
C ILE A 126 -30.71 -8.03 5.28
N ALA A 127 -29.84 -8.91 5.80
CA ALA A 127 -30.26 -9.95 6.75
C ALA A 127 -30.84 -9.35 8.03
N LYS A 128 -30.22 -8.28 8.56
CA LYS A 128 -30.71 -7.55 9.74
C LYS A 128 -32.05 -6.86 9.47
N LEU A 129 -32.19 -6.16 8.34
CA LEU A 129 -33.44 -5.53 7.91
C LEU A 129 -34.55 -6.57 7.70
N ARG A 130 -34.25 -7.71 7.07
CA ARG A 130 -35.19 -8.84 6.93
C ARG A 130 -35.60 -9.44 8.27
N GLY A 131 -34.64 -9.65 9.18
CA GLY A 131 -34.93 -10.15 10.53
C GLY A 131 -35.82 -9.19 11.34
N MET A 132 -35.57 -7.89 11.21
CA MET A 132 -36.38 -6.85 11.85
C MET A 132 -37.78 -6.75 11.23
N ALA A 133 -37.88 -6.79 9.90
CA ALA A 133 -39.15 -6.83 9.18
C ALA A 133 -39.96 -8.08 9.55
N ASN A 134 -39.34 -9.26 9.63
CA ASN A 134 -40.01 -10.49 10.07
C ASN A 134 -40.46 -10.44 11.53
N ARG A 135 -39.74 -9.71 12.38
CA ARG A 135 -40.10 -9.52 13.79
C ARG A 135 -41.25 -8.52 13.97
N VAL A 136 -41.33 -7.49 13.11
CA VAL A 136 -42.43 -6.51 13.09
C VAL A 136 -43.68 -7.04 12.38
N LEU A 137 -43.51 -7.81 11.30
CA LEU A 137 -44.60 -8.42 10.53
C LEU A 137 -45.14 -9.70 11.16
N GLY A 138 -44.62 -10.11 12.33
CA GLY A 138 -45.16 -11.18 13.18
C GLY A 138 -45.88 -12.27 12.41
N ARG A 139 -45.18 -13.04 11.57
CA ARG A 139 -45.75 -14.28 11.02
C ARG A 139 -45.64 -15.36 12.08
N PRO A 140 -46.76 -15.85 12.66
CA PRO A 140 -46.75 -17.17 13.27
C PRO A 140 -46.54 -18.18 12.14
N ARG A 141 -45.94 -19.32 12.50
CA ARG A 141 -45.69 -20.47 11.62
C ARG A 141 -46.95 -20.91 10.87
#